data_AF-A0A3M8CLQ0-F1
#
_entry.id   AF-A0A3M8CLQ0-F1
#
_cell.length_a   1.000
_cell.length_b   1.000
_cell.length_c   1.000
_cell.angle_alpha   90.00
_cell.angle_beta   90.00
_cell.angle_gamma   90.00
#
_symmetry.space_group_name_H-M   'P 1'
#
loop_
_entity.id
_entity.type
_entity.pdbx_description
1 polymer ?
#
loop_
_entity_poly.entity_id
_entity_poly.type
_entity_poly.pdbx_seq_one_letter_code
_entity_poly.pdbx_strand_id
1 'polypeptide(L)'
;MATAVCMATLMSGCEAPSLDFLSSKKEQVSQPASTGDSSGTETPAEEPSTGHGQGSSAAHKPSMEETIQTVEGIPTVTNPEELYVIVNKQRALPSDYVPSDLTEPNVPFPFKDKVEKRLLREPAARALEALFAQAKQDGIELYAVSGYRSYKTQKSLYETYVRTQGEAHAAAFSAVPGKSEHQTGLAMDVSGLDQATRLEQTFADTPEGMWLAEKCAAFGFIIRYPKGKEDITGYAYEPWHLRYVGVETAEEIMSRGITLEEYFQESSSS
;
A
#
# COMPACT_ATOMS: atom_id res chain seq x y z
N MET A 1 54.41 -32.61 16.03
CA MET A 1 53.24 -32.54 15.13
C MET A 1 52.38 -31.39 15.62
N ALA A 2 52.12 -30.38 14.79
CA ALA A 2 51.25 -29.26 15.14
C ALA A 2 50.24 -29.07 13.99
N THR A 3 48.97 -29.32 14.28
CA THR A 3 47.90 -29.29 13.29
C THR A 3 47.29 -27.89 13.26
N ALA A 4 47.60 -27.12 12.22
CA ALA A 4 46.98 -25.81 12.01
C ALA A 4 45.55 -26.00 11.47
N VAL A 5 44.54 -25.58 12.25
CA VAL A 5 43.14 -25.57 11.80
C VAL A 5 42.91 -24.32 10.97
N CYS A 6 42.56 -24.51 9.70
CA CYS A 6 42.22 -23.41 8.80
C CYS A 6 40.75 -23.01 9.04
N MET A 7 40.51 -21.81 9.56
CA MET A 7 39.17 -21.30 9.85
C MET A 7 38.73 -20.38 8.71
N ALA A 8 37.88 -20.88 7.81
CA ALA A 8 37.36 -20.11 6.68
C ALA A 8 36.13 -19.29 7.13
N THR A 9 36.27 -17.96 7.19
CA THR A 9 35.17 -17.03 7.38
C THR A 9 34.41 -16.82 6.07
N LEU A 10 33.21 -17.40 5.97
CA LEU A 10 32.26 -17.11 4.90
C LEU A 10 31.50 -15.82 5.19
N MET A 11 31.85 -14.75 4.48
CA MET A 11 31.04 -13.53 4.41
C MET A 11 29.93 -13.74 3.36
N SER A 12 28.71 -14.04 3.80
CA SER A 12 27.53 -14.00 2.93
C SER A 12 26.83 -12.66 3.07
N GLY A 13 27.12 -11.73 2.15
CA GLY A 13 26.22 -10.62 1.88
C GLY A 13 25.07 -11.12 1.00
N CYS A 14 23.84 -11.03 1.50
CA CYS A 14 22.64 -11.26 0.69
C CYS A 14 22.09 -9.91 0.21
N GLU A 15 22.48 -9.51 -0.99
CA GLU A 15 21.85 -8.41 -1.73
C GLU A 15 20.54 -8.92 -2.33
N ALA A 16 19.41 -8.27 -2.04
CA ALA A 16 18.11 -8.69 -2.57
C ALA A 16 18.00 -8.30 -4.06
N PRO A 17 17.60 -9.21 -4.96
CA PRO A 17 17.49 -8.89 -6.39
C PRO A 17 16.29 -7.97 -6.66
N SER A 18 16.54 -6.90 -7.43
CA SER A 18 15.52 -5.92 -7.82
C SER A 18 14.46 -6.50 -8.78
N LEU A 19 13.24 -5.96 -8.69
CA LEU A 19 12.05 -6.42 -9.41
C LEU A 19 11.95 -5.92 -10.87
N ASP A 20 13.05 -5.96 -11.63
CA ASP A 20 13.13 -5.48 -13.02
C ASP A 20 13.43 -6.62 -14.03
N PHE A 21 12.51 -7.59 -14.20
CA PHE A 21 12.67 -8.57 -15.29
C PHE A 21 11.38 -9.22 -15.87
N LEU A 22 10.36 -8.43 -16.23
CA LEU A 22 9.29 -8.89 -17.15
C LEU A 22 8.76 -7.77 -18.07
N SER A 23 9.53 -7.38 -19.08
CA SER A 23 8.98 -6.59 -20.21
C SER A 23 9.75 -6.83 -21.51
N SER A 24 9.24 -7.73 -22.36
CA SER A 24 9.80 -7.98 -23.71
C SER A 24 8.82 -8.69 -24.66
N LYS A 25 7.82 -7.96 -25.20
CA LYS A 25 7.46 -8.07 -26.64
C LYS A 25 6.51 -6.95 -27.05
N LYS A 26 6.87 -6.23 -28.13
CA LYS A 26 6.04 -5.19 -28.74
C LYS A 26 6.23 -5.29 -30.25
N GLU A 27 5.15 -5.54 -30.99
CA GLU A 27 5.11 -5.42 -32.45
C GLU A 27 4.43 -4.10 -32.84
N GLN A 28 4.88 -3.51 -33.95
CA GLN A 28 4.40 -2.21 -34.45
C GLN A 28 3.30 -2.40 -35.49
N VAL A 29 2.26 -1.56 -35.47
CA VAL A 29 1.50 -1.17 -36.67
C VAL A 29 1.18 0.34 -36.58
N SER A 30 1.09 0.98 -37.75
CA SER A 30 1.09 2.43 -37.99
C SER A 30 -0.28 3.13 -37.89
N GLN A 31 -0.24 4.46 -37.78
CA GLN A 31 -1.38 5.39 -37.96
C GLN A 31 -1.88 5.43 -39.42
N PRO A 32 -3.03 6.10 -39.68
CA PRO A 32 -2.94 7.49 -40.16
C PRO A 32 -3.91 8.47 -39.46
N ALA A 33 -3.78 9.77 -39.77
CA ALA A 33 -4.54 10.88 -39.18
C ALA A 33 -5.66 11.41 -40.09
N SER A 34 -6.65 12.12 -39.52
CA SER A 34 -7.23 13.32 -40.17
C SER A 34 -8.01 14.23 -39.21
N THR A 35 -8.10 15.49 -39.63
CA THR A 35 -8.65 16.74 -39.08
C THR A 35 -10.13 16.78 -38.64
N GLY A 36 -10.46 17.70 -37.71
CA GLY A 36 -11.82 18.24 -37.49
C GLY A 36 -11.79 19.43 -36.52
N ASP A 37 -12.53 20.51 -36.82
CA ASP A 37 -12.47 21.83 -36.14
C ASP A 37 -13.79 22.23 -35.44
N SER A 38 -13.75 23.30 -34.64
CA SER A 38 -14.82 24.23 -34.23
C SER A 38 -15.48 24.15 -32.83
N SER A 39 -14.98 25.02 -31.93
CA SER A 39 -15.66 26.21 -31.34
C SER A 39 -17.04 26.13 -30.62
N GLY A 40 -17.06 26.66 -29.37
CA GLY A 40 -18.21 27.29 -28.68
C GLY A 40 -19.19 26.37 -27.92
N THR A 41 -19.83 26.75 -26.79
CA THR A 41 -19.83 28.00 -26.00
C THR A 41 -20.34 27.72 -24.55
N GLU A 42 -19.94 28.58 -23.60
CA GLU A 42 -20.51 28.90 -22.26
C GLU A 42 -22.07 29.00 -22.15
N THR A 43 -22.80 29.07 -21.01
CA THR A 43 -22.64 29.00 -19.50
C THR A 43 -24.06 29.27 -18.91
N PRO A 44 -24.59 28.76 -17.75
CA PRO A 44 -23.97 28.51 -16.42
C PRO A 44 -24.43 27.19 -15.69
N ALA A 45 -24.70 27.27 -14.37
CA ALA A 45 -24.88 26.23 -13.35
C ALA A 45 -26.29 26.15 -12.70
N GLU A 46 -26.52 25.12 -11.86
CA GLU A 46 -27.53 25.14 -10.79
C GLU A 46 -27.07 24.24 -9.60
N GLU A 47 -27.00 24.79 -8.38
CA GLU A 47 -26.88 24.05 -7.12
C GLU A 47 -28.27 23.83 -6.50
N PRO A 48 -28.42 22.85 -5.59
CA PRO A 48 -28.96 23.28 -4.29
C PRO A 48 -28.32 22.63 -3.04
N SER A 49 -27.90 23.52 -2.13
CA SER A 49 -28.29 23.54 -0.71
C SER A 49 -28.17 22.26 0.14
N THR A 50 -27.08 22.20 0.90
CA THR A 50 -27.05 21.97 2.36
C THR A 50 -28.28 21.35 3.04
N GLY A 51 -28.11 20.12 3.57
CA GLY A 51 -28.91 19.56 4.65
C GLY A 51 -28.04 19.24 5.86
N HIS A 52 -28.23 19.96 6.98
CA HIS A 52 -27.60 19.60 8.25
C HIS A 52 -28.28 18.34 8.84
N GLY A 53 -27.55 17.23 8.92
CA GLY A 53 -27.94 16.02 9.65
C GLY A 53 -27.12 15.87 10.93
N GLN A 54 -27.77 15.71 12.08
CA GLN A 54 -27.13 15.70 13.39
C GLN A 54 -26.52 14.33 13.73
N GLY A 55 -25.49 14.34 14.58
CA GLY A 55 -25.16 13.21 15.46
C GLY A 55 -23.90 12.43 15.12
N SER A 56 -22.73 12.98 15.48
CA SER A 56 -21.55 12.14 15.72
C SER A 56 -21.78 11.37 17.04
N SER A 57 -22.49 10.25 16.93
CA SER A 57 -22.25 9.14 17.84
C SER A 57 -20.82 8.67 17.57
N ALA A 58 -19.97 8.60 18.61
CA ALA A 58 -18.67 7.97 18.48
C ALA A 58 -18.90 6.57 17.88
N ALA A 59 -18.41 6.35 16.66
CA ALA A 59 -18.67 5.11 15.94
C ALA A 59 -18.02 3.97 16.72
N HIS A 60 -18.79 2.93 17.00
CA HIS A 60 -18.27 1.74 17.65
C HIS A 60 -17.22 1.10 16.73
N LYS A 61 -15.95 1.26 17.11
CA LYS A 61 -14.78 0.66 16.45
C LYS A 61 -14.82 -0.84 16.77
N PRO A 62 -15.11 -1.74 15.82
CA PRO A 62 -15.22 -3.16 16.12
C PRO A 62 -13.84 -3.75 16.39
N SER A 63 -13.76 -4.68 17.33
CA SER A 63 -12.51 -5.36 17.68
C SER A 63 -11.97 -6.22 16.53
N MET A 64 -10.70 -6.62 16.64
CA MET A 64 -10.13 -7.63 15.75
C MET A 64 -10.89 -8.96 15.82
N GLU A 65 -11.36 -9.34 17.00
CA GLU A 65 -12.03 -10.60 17.28
C GLU A 65 -13.44 -10.66 16.67
N GLU A 66 -14.17 -9.55 16.67
CA GLU A 66 -15.51 -9.43 16.04
C GLU A 66 -15.45 -9.43 14.50
N THR A 67 -14.30 -9.07 13.93
CA THR A 67 -14.12 -8.84 12.49
C THR A 67 -13.47 -10.01 11.75
N ILE A 68 -13.48 -11.23 12.34
CA ILE A 68 -12.84 -12.41 11.75
C ILE A 68 -13.69 -13.69 11.88
N GLN A 69 -13.63 -14.53 10.85
CA GLN A 69 -14.29 -15.83 10.77
C GLN A 69 -13.34 -16.87 10.13
N THR A 70 -13.68 -18.15 10.21
CA THR A 70 -12.90 -19.21 9.53
C THR A 70 -13.61 -19.62 8.24
N VAL A 71 -12.99 -19.35 7.09
CA VAL A 71 -13.45 -19.80 5.76
C VAL A 71 -12.47 -20.84 5.24
N GLU A 72 -12.93 -22.07 4.99
CA GLU A 72 -12.09 -23.19 4.51
C GLU A 72 -10.83 -23.46 5.36
N GLY A 73 -10.88 -23.16 6.66
CA GLY A 73 -9.74 -23.27 7.59
C GLY A 73 -8.82 -22.04 7.63
N ILE A 74 -9.10 -21.00 6.84
CA ILE A 74 -8.35 -19.75 6.78
C ILE A 74 -9.05 -18.66 7.62
N PRO A 75 -8.38 -18.05 8.62
CA PRO A 75 -8.91 -16.87 9.31
C PRO A 75 -9.06 -15.70 8.33
N THR A 76 -10.30 -15.32 8.08
CA THR A 76 -10.73 -14.40 7.01
C THR A 76 -11.56 -13.28 7.60
N VAL A 77 -11.29 -12.04 7.20
CA VAL A 77 -12.01 -10.87 7.70
C VAL A 77 -13.47 -10.85 7.23
N THR A 78 -14.36 -10.34 8.07
CA THR A 78 -15.80 -10.20 7.77
C THR A 78 -16.17 -8.85 7.18
N ASN A 79 -15.27 -7.86 7.26
CA ASN A 79 -15.50 -6.47 6.92
C ASN A 79 -14.53 -5.93 5.83
N PRO A 80 -14.38 -6.60 4.66
CA PRO A 80 -13.34 -6.26 3.68
C PRO A 80 -13.47 -4.86 3.05
N GLU A 81 -14.69 -4.30 3.04
CA GLU A 81 -15.02 -2.96 2.52
C GLU A 81 -14.74 -1.81 3.51
N GLU A 82 -14.41 -2.10 4.77
CA GLU A 82 -14.16 -1.07 5.79
C GLU A 82 -12.75 -0.45 5.64
N LEU A 83 -12.64 0.87 5.82
CA LEU A 83 -11.35 1.58 5.71
C LEU A 83 -10.31 1.10 6.73
N TYR A 84 -10.77 0.55 7.86
CA TYR A 84 -9.94 0.05 8.95
C TYR A 84 -9.76 -1.48 8.94
N VAL A 85 -10.09 -2.18 7.84
CA VAL A 85 -9.89 -3.63 7.75
C VAL A 85 -8.42 -4.01 8.01
N ILE A 86 -8.18 -4.93 8.95
CA ILE A 86 -6.82 -5.40 9.28
C ILE A 86 -6.54 -6.69 8.52
N VAL A 87 -5.60 -6.61 7.59
CA VAL A 87 -5.09 -7.70 6.76
C VAL A 87 -3.60 -7.85 7.05
N ASN A 88 -3.15 -9.03 7.44
CA ASN A 88 -1.77 -9.29 7.86
C ASN A 88 -1.44 -10.79 7.80
N LYS A 89 -0.29 -11.22 8.35
CA LYS A 89 0.14 -12.63 8.32
C LYS A 89 -0.87 -13.61 8.98
N GLN A 90 -1.78 -13.12 9.82
CA GLN A 90 -2.79 -13.90 10.53
C GLN A 90 -4.18 -13.77 9.89
N ARG A 91 -4.53 -12.61 9.33
CA ARG A 91 -5.88 -12.25 8.84
C ARG A 91 -5.91 -12.08 7.32
N ALA A 92 -6.71 -12.89 6.62
CA ALA A 92 -6.85 -12.84 5.16
C ALA A 92 -8.11 -12.10 4.70
N LEU A 93 -8.08 -11.53 3.49
CA LEU A 93 -9.26 -11.17 2.71
C LEU A 93 -9.85 -12.41 2.02
N PRO A 94 -11.16 -12.40 1.68
CA PRO A 94 -11.75 -13.37 0.77
C PRO A 94 -10.98 -13.43 -0.56
N SER A 95 -10.82 -14.63 -1.13
CA SER A 95 -10.00 -14.83 -2.33
C SER A 95 -10.57 -14.21 -3.62
N ASP A 96 -11.87 -13.93 -3.60
CA ASP A 96 -12.67 -13.27 -4.64
C ASP A 96 -12.87 -11.77 -4.39
N TYR A 97 -12.41 -11.24 -3.25
CA TYR A 97 -12.58 -9.83 -2.92
C TYR A 97 -11.78 -8.91 -3.85
N VAL A 98 -12.52 -8.01 -4.51
CA VAL A 98 -12.05 -6.90 -5.35
C VAL A 98 -12.88 -5.67 -4.94
N PRO A 99 -12.27 -4.57 -4.49
CA PRO A 99 -13.03 -3.37 -4.15
C PRO A 99 -13.81 -2.83 -5.35
N SER A 100 -15.05 -2.42 -5.12
CA SER A 100 -15.94 -1.92 -6.19
C SER A 100 -15.66 -0.48 -6.64
N ASP A 101 -14.86 0.25 -5.85
CA ASP A 101 -14.56 1.68 -5.95
C ASP A 101 -13.11 1.95 -6.39
N LEU A 102 -12.47 1.02 -7.10
CA LEU A 102 -11.11 1.20 -7.62
C LEU A 102 -11.03 2.28 -8.72
N THR A 103 -10.17 3.27 -8.52
CA THR A 103 -9.86 4.35 -9.47
C THR A 103 -8.35 4.59 -9.56
N GLU A 104 -7.89 5.27 -10.60
CA GLU A 104 -6.50 5.68 -10.76
C GLU A 104 -6.31 7.12 -10.23
N PRO A 105 -5.46 7.36 -9.22
CA PRO A 105 -5.16 8.70 -8.73
C PRO A 105 -4.31 9.47 -9.75
N ASN A 106 -4.58 10.76 -9.89
CA ASN A 106 -3.88 11.71 -10.74
C ASN A 106 -2.53 12.15 -10.14
N VAL A 107 -1.63 11.19 -9.94
CA VAL A 107 -0.27 11.38 -9.40
C VAL A 107 0.81 10.85 -10.36
N PRO A 108 2.08 11.27 -10.22
CA PRO A 108 3.19 10.70 -10.99
C PRO A 108 3.39 9.21 -10.67
N PHE A 109 3.66 8.45 -11.72
CA PHE A 109 4.12 7.05 -11.65
C PHE A 109 5.33 6.90 -12.58
N PRO A 110 6.31 6.05 -12.25
CA PRO A 110 7.54 5.86 -13.03
C PRO A 110 7.30 5.05 -14.33
N PHE A 111 6.10 4.50 -14.53
CA PHE A 111 5.66 3.75 -15.72
C PHE A 111 4.37 4.34 -16.28
N LYS A 112 4.09 4.07 -17.57
CA LYS A 112 2.93 4.61 -18.30
C LYS A 112 1.79 3.61 -18.52
N ASP A 113 2.06 2.32 -18.32
CA ASP A 113 1.10 1.25 -18.60
C ASP A 113 -0.06 1.28 -17.60
N LYS A 114 -1.29 1.15 -18.11
CA LYS A 114 -2.52 1.14 -17.31
C LYS A 114 -2.74 -0.27 -16.73
N VAL A 115 -2.23 -0.49 -15.52
CA VAL A 115 -2.20 -1.78 -14.81
C VAL A 115 -2.80 -1.67 -13.41
N GLU A 116 -3.24 -2.79 -12.81
CA GLU A 116 -3.93 -2.83 -11.52
C GLU A 116 -3.18 -2.10 -10.40
N LYS A 117 -1.84 -2.14 -10.40
CA LYS A 117 -0.97 -1.45 -9.42
C LYS A 117 -0.93 0.07 -9.53
N ARG A 118 -1.75 0.67 -10.41
CA ARG A 118 -2.05 2.12 -10.41
C ARG A 118 -3.32 2.46 -9.65
N LEU A 119 -4.14 1.47 -9.29
CA LEU A 119 -5.46 1.71 -8.72
C LEU A 119 -5.39 1.82 -7.20
N LEU A 120 -6.29 2.61 -6.63
CA LEU A 120 -6.63 2.66 -5.22
C LEU A 120 -8.15 2.74 -5.09
N ARG A 121 -8.69 2.42 -3.92
CA ARG A 121 -10.07 2.77 -3.58
C ARG A 121 -10.23 4.29 -3.61
N GLU A 122 -11.35 4.76 -4.11
CA GLU A 122 -11.62 6.17 -4.40
C GLU A 122 -11.30 7.16 -3.25
N PRO A 123 -11.60 6.87 -1.96
CA PRO A 123 -11.19 7.74 -0.85
C PRO A 123 -9.66 7.84 -0.70
N ALA A 124 -8.95 6.72 -0.83
CA ALA A 124 -7.49 6.67 -0.74
C ALA A 124 -6.83 7.32 -1.96
N ALA A 125 -7.43 7.22 -3.15
CA ALA A 125 -6.96 7.88 -4.35
C ALA A 125 -6.96 9.42 -4.20
N ARG A 126 -8.09 10.01 -3.78
CA ARG A 126 -8.21 11.45 -3.52
C ARG A 126 -7.26 11.92 -2.42
N ALA A 127 -7.11 11.13 -1.36
CA ALA A 127 -6.16 11.42 -0.29
C ALA A 127 -4.70 11.44 -0.79
N LEU A 128 -4.32 10.49 -1.66
CA LEU A 128 -2.98 10.42 -2.25
C LEU A 128 -2.72 11.63 -3.16
N GLU A 129 -3.70 12.05 -3.96
CA GLU A 129 -3.61 13.26 -4.78
C GLU A 129 -3.36 14.51 -3.92
N ALA A 130 -4.08 14.67 -2.81
CA ALA A 130 -3.89 15.79 -1.89
C ALA A 130 -2.51 15.76 -1.21
N LEU A 131 -2.05 14.58 -0.77
CA LEU A 131 -0.72 14.37 -0.19
C LEU A 131 0.39 14.76 -1.19
N PHE A 132 0.29 14.29 -2.44
CA PHE A 132 1.27 14.59 -3.49
C PHE A 132 1.22 16.06 -3.94
N ALA A 133 0.04 16.69 -3.92
CA ALA A 133 -0.11 18.11 -4.17
C ALA A 133 0.56 18.97 -3.08
N GLN A 134 0.52 18.54 -1.81
CA GLN A 134 1.25 19.20 -0.73
C GLN A 134 2.76 18.95 -0.82
N ALA A 135 3.19 17.71 -1.10
CA ALA A 135 4.60 17.37 -1.32
C ALA A 135 5.23 18.32 -2.35
N LYS A 136 4.55 18.49 -3.49
CA LYS A 136 5.00 19.40 -4.56
C LYS A 136 5.07 20.87 -4.14
N GLN A 137 4.18 21.34 -3.25
CA GLN A 137 4.25 22.70 -2.70
C GLN A 137 5.44 22.89 -1.76
N ASP A 138 5.78 21.85 -1.01
CA ASP A 138 6.90 21.80 -0.07
C ASP A 138 8.25 21.52 -0.78
N GLY A 139 8.25 21.34 -2.11
CA GLY A 139 9.45 21.08 -2.91
C GLY A 139 9.87 19.60 -2.98
N ILE A 140 8.99 18.69 -2.56
CA ILE A 140 9.18 17.24 -2.51
C ILE A 140 8.53 16.58 -3.74
N GLU A 141 9.27 15.73 -4.46
CA GLU A 141 8.77 15.02 -5.65
C GLU A 141 8.55 13.54 -5.33
N LEU A 142 7.29 13.12 -5.31
CA LEU A 142 6.87 11.75 -5.01
C LEU A 142 6.39 11.01 -6.27
N TYR A 143 6.64 9.71 -6.29
CA TYR A 143 6.18 8.76 -7.30
C TYR A 143 5.38 7.64 -6.64
N ALA A 144 4.19 7.36 -7.15
CA ALA A 144 3.43 6.16 -6.80
C ALA A 144 4.00 4.95 -7.57
N VAL A 145 4.20 3.81 -6.89
CA VAL A 145 4.91 2.64 -7.44
C VAL A 145 4.01 1.41 -7.56
N SER A 146 3.20 1.13 -6.54
CA SER A 146 2.35 -0.06 -6.46
C SER A 146 1.18 0.11 -5.47
N GLY A 147 -0.01 0.32 -6.02
CA GLY A 147 -1.29 0.37 -5.32
C GLY A 147 -1.96 -1.00 -5.23
N TYR A 148 -3.18 -1.10 -5.76
CA TYR A 148 -3.99 -2.33 -5.73
C TYR A 148 -3.32 -3.52 -6.42
N ARG A 149 -3.47 -4.70 -5.83
CA ARG A 149 -2.98 -5.98 -6.36
C ARG A 149 -3.99 -7.07 -6.08
N SER A 150 -4.53 -7.68 -7.14
CA SER A 150 -5.55 -8.72 -6.98
C SER A 150 -5.01 -9.98 -6.31
N TYR A 151 -5.89 -10.75 -5.67
CA TYR A 151 -5.55 -12.07 -5.10
C TYR A 151 -4.83 -12.97 -6.10
N LYS A 152 -5.30 -12.96 -7.36
CA LYS A 152 -4.72 -13.73 -8.47
C LYS A 152 -3.26 -13.33 -8.75
N THR A 153 -2.97 -12.03 -8.83
CA THR A 153 -1.59 -11.55 -9.02
C THR A 153 -0.72 -11.89 -7.82
N GLN A 154 -1.20 -11.67 -6.60
CA GLN A 154 -0.44 -12.03 -5.39
C GLN A 154 -0.17 -13.54 -5.33
N LYS A 155 -1.11 -14.38 -5.79
CA LYS A 155 -0.91 -15.84 -5.92
C LYS A 155 0.19 -16.18 -6.93
N SER A 156 0.16 -15.66 -8.14
CA SER A 156 1.21 -15.93 -9.14
C SER A 156 2.59 -15.40 -8.72
N LEU A 157 2.63 -14.29 -7.98
CA LEU A 157 3.85 -13.75 -7.38
C LEU A 157 4.39 -14.70 -6.29
N TYR A 158 3.55 -15.08 -5.33
CA TYR A 158 3.90 -15.97 -4.22
C TYR A 158 4.37 -17.34 -4.74
N GLU A 159 3.64 -17.98 -5.66
CA GLU A 159 4.02 -19.25 -6.29
C GLU A 159 5.37 -19.15 -7.02
N THR A 160 5.69 -18.00 -7.59
CA THR A 160 7.00 -17.75 -8.23
C THR A 160 8.13 -17.69 -7.20
N TYR A 161 7.92 -17.03 -6.06
CA TYR A 161 8.90 -17.04 -4.96
C TYR A 161 9.05 -18.43 -4.33
N VAL A 162 7.96 -19.14 -4.04
CA VAL A 162 8.02 -20.52 -3.52
C VAL A 162 8.86 -21.42 -4.43
N ARG A 163 8.66 -21.33 -5.74
CA ARG A 163 9.39 -22.12 -6.75
C ARG A 163 10.87 -21.75 -6.88
N THR A 164 11.24 -20.50 -6.63
CA THR A 164 12.62 -20.00 -6.88
C THR A 164 13.47 -19.88 -5.61
N GLN A 165 12.84 -19.70 -4.44
CA GLN A 165 13.51 -19.39 -3.16
C GLN A 165 13.04 -20.30 -2.00
N GLY A 166 12.01 -21.13 -2.21
CA GLY A 166 11.43 -22.01 -1.21
C GLY A 166 10.34 -21.35 -0.36
N GLU A 167 9.44 -22.17 0.19
CA GLU A 167 8.23 -21.69 0.86
C GLU A 167 8.50 -20.83 2.10
N ALA A 168 9.42 -21.26 2.98
CA ALA A 168 9.75 -20.51 4.19
C ALA A 168 10.32 -19.11 3.89
N HIS A 169 11.09 -18.97 2.80
CA HIS A 169 11.62 -17.68 2.36
C HIS A 169 10.51 -16.83 1.72
N ALA A 170 9.70 -17.43 0.82
CA ALA A 170 8.55 -16.76 0.20
C ALA A 170 7.55 -16.22 1.24
N ALA A 171 7.25 -16.98 2.30
CA ALA A 171 6.35 -16.58 3.38
C ALA A 171 6.88 -15.43 4.26
N ALA A 172 8.20 -15.29 4.37
CA ALA A 172 8.83 -14.18 5.07
C ALA A 172 8.69 -12.88 4.27
N PHE A 173 9.23 -12.86 3.04
CA PHE A 173 9.36 -11.65 2.22
C PHE A 173 8.12 -11.30 1.37
N SER A 174 7.23 -12.25 1.11
CA SER A 174 6.00 -12.01 0.34
C SER A 174 4.77 -12.35 1.16
N ALA A 175 3.70 -11.58 0.95
CA ALA A 175 2.41 -11.89 1.52
C ALA A 175 1.84 -13.18 0.88
N VAL A 176 1.35 -14.10 1.71
CA VAL A 176 0.50 -15.20 1.24
C VAL A 176 -0.76 -14.58 0.57
N PRO A 177 -1.33 -15.18 -0.49
CA PRO A 177 -2.54 -14.65 -1.11
C PRO A 177 -3.68 -14.43 -0.11
N GLY A 178 -4.41 -13.33 -0.25
CA GLY A 178 -5.39 -12.86 0.72
C GLY A 178 -4.79 -12.08 1.90
N LYS A 179 -3.50 -12.23 2.20
CA LYS A 179 -2.81 -11.60 3.35
C LYS A 179 -1.96 -10.38 2.97
N SER A 180 -2.21 -9.81 1.79
CA SER A 180 -1.55 -8.59 1.30
C SER A 180 -2.50 -7.41 1.40
N GLU A 181 -2.07 -6.32 2.04
CA GLU A 181 -2.87 -5.10 2.10
C GLU A 181 -3.15 -4.48 0.73
N HIS A 182 -2.30 -4.71 -0.29
CA HIS A 182 -2.58 -4.21 -1.65
C HIS A 182 -3.91 -4.74 -2.20
N GLN A 183 -4.41 -5.91 -1.76
CA GLN A 183 -5.73 -6.39 -2.18
C GLN A 183 -6.88 -5.55 -1.59
N THR A 184 -6.66 -4.80 -0.50
CA THR A 184 -7.66 -3.83 0.01
C THR A 184 -7.87 -2.64 -0.92
N GLY A 185 -6.89 -2.32 -1.79
CA GLY A 185 -6.85 -1.06 -2.53
C GLY A 185 -6.66 0.19 -1.65
N LEU A 186 -6.33 0.03 -0.36
CA LEU A 186 -6.04 1.11 0.60
C LEU A 186 -4.53 1.30 0.84
N ALA A 187 -3.69 0.46 0.23
CA ALA A 187 -2.24 0.51 0.36
C ALA A 187 -1.57 1.04 -0.92
N MET A 188 -0.57 1.91 -0.78
CA MET A 188 0.25 2.43 -1.88
C MET A 188 1.73 2.46 -1.49
N ASP A 189 2.56 1.82 -2.31
CA ASP A 189 4.01 2.00 -2.28
C ASP A 189 4.40 3.33 -2.93
N VAL A 190 5.19 4.15 -2.24
CA VAL A 190 5.66 5.47 -2.71
C VAL A 190 7.19 5.57 -2.67
N SER A 191 7.79 6.26 -3.64
CA SER A 191 9.23 6.53 -3.71
C SER A 191 9.54 7.99 -4.08
N GLY A 192 10.78 8.40 -3.87
CA GLY A 192 11.31 9.73 -4.24
C GLY A 192 11.95 9.79 -5.63
N LEU A 193 12.46 10.96 -6.01
CA LEU A 193 13.01 11.24 -7.35
C LEU A 193 14.25 10.39 -7.66
N ASP A 194 15.22 10.35 -6.74
CA ASP A 194 16.49 9.61 -6.89
C ASP A 194 16.29 8.07 -6.89
N GLN A 195 15.11 7.60 -6.51
CA GLN A 195 14.79 6.20 -6.25
C GLN A 195 13.42 5.79 -6.82
N ALA A 196 13.01 6.36 -7.97
CA ALA A 196 11.63 6.31 -8.50
C ALA A 196 10.97 4.92 -8.68
N THR A 197 11.69 3.80 -8.50
CA THR A 197 11.13 2.43 -8.44
C THR A 197 11.66 1.58 -7.27
N ARG A 198 12.57 2.10 -6.44
CA ARG A 198 13.21 1.34 -5.36
C ARG A 198 12.41 1.46 -4.07
N LEU A 199 11.95 0.32 -3.57
CA LEU A 199 11.22 0.18 -2.31
C LEU A 199 12.16 -0.45 -1.28
N GLU A 200 12.93 0.41 -0.61
CA GLU A 200 14.03 0.03 0.29
C GLU A 200 14.02 0.85 1.57
N GLN A 201 14.58 0.31 2.67
CA GLN A 201 14.58 0.99 3.97
C GLN A 201 15.37 2.31 3.96
N THR A 202 16.32 2.46 3.03
CA THR A 202 17.06 3.69 2.75
C THR A 202 16.17 4.86 2.31
N PHE A 203 14.93 4.59 1.86
CA PHE A 203 13.94 5.63 1.58
C PHE A 203 13.64 6.49 2.83
N ALA A 204 13.70 5.91 4.04
CA ALA A 204 13.51 6.64 5.29
C ALA A 204 14.53 7.76 5.52
N ASP A 205 15.71 7.65 4.91
CA ASP A 205 16.83 8.59 5.06
C ASP A 205 16.85 9.66 3.94
N THR A 206 15.92 9.63 2.97
CA THR A 206 15.80 10.65 1.92
C THR A 206 14.87 11.80 2.35
N PRO A 207 15.00 13.01 1.76
CA PRO A 207 14.10 14.12 2.05
C PRO A 207 12.62 13.75 1.87
N GLU A 208 12.30 12.94 0.86
CA GLU A 208 10.95 12.47 0.58
C GLU A 208 10.40 11.54 1.66
N GLY A 209 11.18 10.54 2.11
CA GLY A 209 10.74 9.62 3.15
C GLY A 209 10.62 10.28 4.53
N MET A 210 11.53 11.20 4.86
CA MET A 210 11.46 12.00 6.08
C MET A 210 10.23 12.91 6.08
N TRP A 211 9.96 13.61 4.97
CA TRP A 211 8.76 14.43 4.80
C TRP A 211 7.48 13.58 4.87
N LEU A 212 7.48 12.42 4.23
CA LEU A 212 6.32 11.53 4.20
C LEU A 212 5.96 11.01 5.59
N ALA A 213 6.96 10.61 6.39
CA ALA A 213 6.76 10.19 7.78
C ALA A 213 6.18 11.30 8.67
N GLU A 214 6.50 12.57 8.40
CA GLU A 214 5.95 13.73 9.11
C GLU A 214 4.52 14.09 8.64
N LYS A 215 4.25 14.06 7.33
CA LYS A 215 3.01 14.63 6.76
C LYS A 215 1.89 13.63 6.46
N CYS A 216 2.18 12.34 6.24
CA CYS A 216 1.18 11.38 5.73
C CYS A 216 -0.10 11.27 6.57
N ALA A 217 0.02 11.44 7.90
CA ALA A 217 -1.08 11.36 8.86
C ALA A 217 -2.21 12.37 8.58
N ALA A 218 -1.86 13.62 8.25
CA ALA A 218 -2.81 14.70 7.96
C ALA A 218 -3.66 14.44 6.69
N PHE A 219 -3.23 13.48 5.86
CA PHE A 219 -3.96 13.02 4.67
C PHE A 219 -4.62 11.65 4.88
N GLY A 220 -4.62 11.11 6.09
CA GLY A 220 -5.26 9.84 6.44
C GLY A 220 -4.45 8.59 6.13
N PHE A 221 -3.14 8.73 5.91
CA PHE A 221 -2.21 7.60 5.71
C PHE A 221 -1.32 7.39 6.94
N ILE A 222 -0.97 6.12 7.19
CA ILE A 222 0.06 5.73 8.16
C ILE A 222 1.24 5.06 7.43
N ILE A 223 2.43 5.17 8.01
CA ILE A 223 3.54 4.26 7.66
C ILE A 223 3.20 2.89 8.27
N ARG A 224 2.78 1.93 7.43
CA ARG A 224 2.06 0.74 7.91
C ARG A 224 2.89 -0.20 8.77
N TYR A 225 4.16 -0.36 8.38
CA TYR A 225 5.10 -1.27 9.00
C TYR A 225 6.27 -0.45 9.56
N PRO A 226 6.11 0.18 10.74
CA PRO A 226 7.15 0.97 11.38
C PRO A 226 8.24 0.10 12.01
N LYS A 227 9.44 0.68 12.15
CA LYS A 227 10.64 0.02 12.67
C LYS A 227 10.47 -0.41 14.12
N GLY A 228 10.85 -1.64 14.46
CA GLY A 228 10.74 -2.17 15.83
C GLY A 228 9.34 -2.67 16.21
N LYS A 229 8.45 -2.86 15.23
CA LYS A 229 7.10 -3.42 15.39
C LYS A 229 6.89 -4.71 14.57
N GLU A 230 7.98 -5.34 14.14
CA GLU A 230 8.00 -6.54 13.31
C GLU A 230 7.27 -7.73 13.98
N ASP A 231 7.41 -7.86 15.31
CA ASP A 231 6.73 -8.90 16.11
C ASP A 231 5.20 -8.72 16.18
N ILE A 232 4.69 -7.52 15.89
CA ILE A 232 3.25 -7.18 15.93
C ILE A 232 2.64 -7.28 14.52
N THR A 233 3.28 -6.67 13.53
CA THR A 233 2.76 -6.62 12.15
C THR A 233 3.07 -7.90 11.36
N GLY A 234 4.15 -8.59 11.70
CA GLY A 234 4.70 -9.71 10.93
C GLY A 234 5.46 -9.30 9.66
N TYR A 235 5.78 -8.02 9.49
CA TYR A 235 6.53 -7.46 8.35
C TYR A 235 7.73 -6.64 8.85
N ALA A 236 8.78 -6.56 8.04
CA ALA A 236 9.95 -5.72 8.31
C ALA A 236 9.57 -4.22 8.25
N TYR A 237 10.50 -3.33 8.63
CA TYR A 237 10.32 -1.90 8.39
C TYR A 237 10.18 -1.58 6.89
N GLU A 238 9.08 -0.92 6.50
CA GLU A 238 8.78 -0.52 5.12
C GLU A 238 8.36 0.96 5.07
N PRO A 239 9.31 1.92 5.05
CA PRO A 239 9.01 3.36 5.03
C PRO A 239 8.23 3.86 3.80
N TRP A 240 8.16 3.05 2.74
CA TRP A 240 7.47 3.37 1.50
C TRP A 240 5.98 2.95 1.48
N HIS A 241 5.58 2.01 2.36
CA HIS A 241 4.23 1.41 2.33
C HIS A 241 3.26 2.26 3.13
N LEU A 242 2.47 3.06 2.42
CA LEU A 242 1.39 3.85 2.99
C LEU A 242 0.12 3.02 3.07
N ARG A 243 -0.58 3.09 4.22
CA ARG A 243 -1.92 2.52 4.40
C ARG A 243 -2.93 3.61 4.74
N TYR A 244 -3.98 3.76 3.94
CA TYR A 244 -5.08 4.68 4.21
C TYR A 244 -6.04 4.12 5.26
N VAL A 245 -6.38 4.94 6.26
CA VAL A 245 -7.29 4.63 7.38
C VAL A 245 -8.22 5.80 7.76
N GLY A 246 -8.15 6.93 7.02
CA GLY A 246 -8.82 8.18 7.35
C GLY A 246 -8.01 9.06 8.32
N VAL A 247 -8.26 10.38 8.29
CA VAL A 247 -7.41 11.40 8.96
C VAL A 247 -7.34 11.18 10.48
N GLU A 248 -8.48 11.14 11.17
CA GLU A 248 -8.55 10.99 12.64
C GLU A 248 -7.78 9.74 13.13
N THR A 249 -8.03 8.59 12.49
CA THR A 249 -7.33 7.33 12.77
C THR A 249 -5.82 7.44 12.53
N ALA A 250 -5.40 8.04 11.41
CA ALA A 250 -4.00 8.15 11.05
C ALA A 250 -3.23 9.10 11.97
N GLU A 251 -3.81 10.24 12.33
CA GLU A 251 -3.23 11.18 13.28
C GLU A 251 -3.08 10.55 14.67
N GLU A 252 -4.08 9.80 15.16
CA GLU A 252 -3.98 9.09 16.43
C GLU A 252 -2.88 8.01 16.39
N ILE A 253 -2.84 7.16 15.35
CA ILE A 253 -1.81 6.10 15.20
C ILE A 253 -0.40 6.69 15.16
N MET A 254 -0.19 7.69 14.29
CA MET A 254 1.14 8.26 14.02
C MET A 254 1.65 9.12 15.18
N SER A 255 0.79 9.91 15.83
CA SER A 255 1.18 10.71 17.01
C SER A 255 1.56 9.85 18.22
N ARG A 256 0.98 8.66 18.35
CA ARG A 256 1.25 7.70 19.43
C ARG A 256 2.39 6.72 19.12
N GLY A 257 2.85 6.63 17.86
CA GLY A 257 3.89 5.68 17.45
C GLY A 257 3.46 4.21 17.54
N ILE A 258 2.18 3.93 17.31
CA ILE A 258 1.59 2.59 17.37
C ILE A 258 1.33 2.02 15.97
N THR A 259 0.95 0.76 15.92
CA THR A 259 0.50 0.05 14.71
C THR A 259 -1.03 0.08 14.58
N LEU A 260 -1.54 -0.29 13.40
CA LEU A 260 -2.97 -0.50 13.19
C LEU A 260 -3.52 -1.67 14.04
N GLU A 261 -2.72 -2.70 14.28
CA GLU A 261 -3.04 -3.78 15.22
C GLU A 261 -3.24 -3.28 16.66
N GLU A 262 -2.28 -2.53 17.20
CA GLU A 262 -2.36 -1.98 18.56
C GLU A 262 -3.58 -1.06 18.74
N TYR A 263 -3.89 -0.25 17.72
CA TYR A 263 -5.05 0.66 17.71
C TYR A 263 -6.39 -0.06 17.98
N PHE A 264 -6.59 -1.23 17.36
CA PHE A 264 -7.82 -2.02 17.49
C PHE A 264 -7.79 -3.07 18.60
N GLN A 265 -6.64 -3.26 19.27
CA GLN A 265 -6.53 -4.09 20.48
C GLN A 265 -6.95 -3.32 21.74
N GLU A 266 -6.59 -2.04 21.84
CA GLU A 266 -6.91 -1.23 23.03
C GLU A 266 -8.42 -0.93 23.16
N SER A 267 -9.13 -0.79 22.04
CA SER A 267 -10.58 -0.61 22.02
C SER A 267 -11.36 -1.78 22.64
N SER A 268 -10.76 -2.98 22.70
CA SER A 268 -11.35 -4.17 23.33
C SER A 268 -11.20 -4.21 24.86
N SER A 269 -10.55 -3.20 25.47
CA SER A 269 -10.19 -3.17 26.89
C SER A 269 -10.85 -2.03 27.70
N SER A 270 -11.86 -1.35 27.14
CA SER A 270 -12.59 -0.22 27.76
C SER A 270 -14.04 -0.56 28.08
#